data_AF-A0A0F2SK57-F1
#
_entry.id   AF-A0A0F2SK57-F1
#
_cell.length_a   1.000
_cell.length_b   1.000
_cell.length_c   1.000
_cell.angle_alpha   90.00
_cell.angle_beta   90.00
_cell.angle_gamma   90.00
#
_symmetry.space_group_name_H-M   'P 1'
#
loop_
_entity.id
_entity.type
_entity.pdbx_description
1 polymer ?
#
loop_
_entity_poly.entity_id
_entity_poly.type
_entity_poly.pdbx_seq_one_letter_code
_entity_poly.pdbx_strand_id
1 'polypeptide(L)'
;MVRGIRGATTVDRNDPQEIREATQELLQIILKENALSTEDLVSAIFTVTPDLNADFPASSARAIGWQLVPLLCSTEIPVPGALPHCIRVLLHANSDRCQREIRHIFLRNAVILRKDLIDAD
;
A
#
# COMPACT_ATOMS: atom_id res chain seq x y z
N MET A 1 19.83 4.74 -2.70
CA MET A 1 19.09 5.80 -3.44
C MET A 1 17.59 5.65 -3.20
N VAL A 2 16.73 6.63 -3.53
CA VAL A 2 15.28 6.50 -3.26
C VAL A 2 14.56 5.69 -4.35
N ARG A 3 13.66 4.80 -3.92
CA ARG A 3 12.78 3.97 -4.76
C ARG A 3 11.33 4.14 -4.37
N GLY A 4 10.47 4.25 -5.38
CA GLY A 4 9.02 4.16 -5.21
C GLY A 4 8.57 2.70 -5.27
N ILE A 5 7.78 2.28 -4.29
CA ILE A 5 7.21 0.94 -4.20
C ILE A 5 5.69 1.08 -4.14
N ARG A 6 5.00 0.49 -5.12
CA ARG A 6 3.54 0.45 -5.18
C ARG A 6 3.00 -0.72 -4.39
N GLY A 7 1.94 -0.45 -3.64
CA GLY A 7 1.09 -1.43 -3.00
C GLY A 7 -0.38 -1.15 -3.29
N ALA A 8 -1.20 -2.19 -3.41
CA ALA A 8 -2.66 -2.07 -3.38
C ALA A 8 -3.32 -3.31 -2.79
N THR A 9 -4.44 -3.11 -2.10
CA THR A 9 -5.31 -4.16 -1.57
C THR A 9 -6.77 -3.70 -1.61
N THR A 10 -7.70 -4.58 -1.28
CA THR A 10 -9.12 -4.26 -1.15
C THR A 10 -9.70 -4.79 0.14
N VAL A 11 -10.78 -4.19 0.61
CA VAL A 11 -11.63 -4.71 1.70
C VAL A 11 -13.01 -5.08 1.17
N ASP A 12 -13.71 -5.95 1.87
CA ASP A 12 -15.07 -6.35 1.46
C ASP A 12 -16.10 -5.32 1.93
N ARG A 13 -15.84 -4.70 3.09
CA ARG A 13 -16.70 -3.68 3.69
C ARG A 13 -15.90 -2.46 4.12
N ASN A 14 -16.56 -1.30 4.11
CA ASN A 14 -16.05 -0.08 4.74
C ASN A 14 -16.16 -0.19 6.27
N ASP A 15 -15.26 -1.01 6.84
CA ASP A 15 -15.16 -1.32 8.25
C ASP A 15 -13.74 -0.97 8.76
N PRO A 16 -13.58 -0.34 9.94
CA PRO A 16 -12.26 0.06 10.45
C PRO A 16 -11.31 -1.11 10.66
N GLN A 17 -11.81 -2.26 11.12
CA GLN A 17 -10.98 -3.43 11.36
C GLN A 17 -10.50 -4.03 10.04
N GLU A 18 -11.37 -4.13 9.03
CA GLU A 18 -10.98 -4.60 7.70
C GLU A 18 -9.94 -3.68 7.06
N ILE A 19 -10.13 -2.36 7.11
CA ILE A 19 -9.17 -1.37 6.58
C ILE A 19 -7.81 -1.55 7.28
N ARG A 20 -7.82 -1.72 8.59
CA ARG A 20 -6.60 -1.90 9.38
C ARG A 20 -5.85 -3.17 9.03
N GLU A 21 -6.54 -4.31 9.05
CA GLU A 21 -5.93 -5.61 8.78
C GLU A 21 -5.40 -5.70 7.35
N ALA A 22 -6.17 -5.19 6.37
CA ALA A 22 -5.75 -5.12 4.98
C ALA A 22 -4.50 -4.26 4.76
N THR A 23 -4.48 -3.09 5.40
CA THR A 23 -3.34 -2.17 5.30
C THR A 23 -2.10 -2.78 5.94
N GLN A 24 -2.22 -3.38 7.12
CA GLN A 24 -1.09 -4.00 7.82
C GLN A 24 -0.50 -5.16 7.03
N GLU A 25 -1.34 -6.07 6.52
CA GLU A 25 -0.92 -7.17 5.66
C GLU A 25 -0.13 -6.65 4.45
N LEU A 26 -0.69 -5.66 3.74
CA LEU A 26 -0.04 -5.05 2.57
C LEU A 26 1.33 -4.48 2.91
N LEU A 27 1.45 -3.70 3.98
CA LEU A 27 2.70 -3.07 4.37
C LEU A 27 3.76 -4.08 4.81
N GLN A 28 3.38 -5.11 5.57
CA GLN A 28 4.29 -6.17 6.00
C GLN A 28 4.84 -6.97 4.82
N ILE A 29 4.00 -7.30 3.85
CA ILE A 29 4.43 -8.00 2.62
C ILE A 29 5.36 -7.10 1.79
N ILE A 30 5.06 -5.81 1.65
CA ILE A 30 5.94 -4.86 0.95
C ILE A 30 7.35 -4.85 1.54
N LEU A 31 7.47 -4.74 2.87
CA LEU A 31 8.78 -4.73 3.53
C LEU A 31 9.50 -6.07 3.34
N LYS A 32 8.80 -7.19 3.53
CA LYS A 32 9.35 -8.53 3.38
C LYS A 32 9.90 -8.78 1.97
N GLU A 33 9.12 -8.55 0.93
CA GLU A 33 9.49 -8.85 -0.46
C GLU A 33 10.60 -7.92 -0.99
N ASN A 34 10.72 -6.73 -0.41
CA ASN A 34 11.77 -5.77 -0.76
C ASN A 34 12.99 -5.82 0.18
N ALA A 35 12.98 -6.71 1.20
CA ALA A 35 13.99 -6.82 2.25
C ALA A 35 14.33 -5.46 2.89
N LEU A 36 13.29 -4.72 3.28
CA LEU A 36 13.38 -3.41 3.91
C LEU A 36 13.01 -3.47 5.39
N SER A 37 13.58 -2.58 6.19
CA SER A 37 13.11 -2.28 7.54
C SER A 37 12.43 -0.91 7.59
N THR A 38 11.88 -0.55 8.76
CA THR A 38 11.26 0.76 9.00
C THR A 38 12.23 1.91 8.86
N GLU A 39 13.52 1.69 9.14
CA GLU A 39 14.57 2.72 9.07
C GLU A 39 14.92 3.10 7.62
N ASP A 40 14.63 2.22 6.66
CA ASP A 40 14.83 2.49 5.23
C ASP A 40 13.76 3.44 4.66
N LEU A 41 12.65 3.64 5.37
CA LEU A 41 11.47 4.33 4.85
C LEU A 41 11.62 5.85 4.93
N VAL A 42 11.48 6.49 3.77
CA VAL A 42 11.49 7.96 3.65
C VAL A 42 10.11 8.54 3.92
N SER A 43 9.06 7.95 3.33
CA SER A 43 7.66 8.35 3.54
C SER A 43 6.70 7.35 2.90
N ALA A 44 5.43 7.39 3.32
CA ALA A 44 4.35 6.65 2.66
C ALA A 44 3.14 7.55 2.37
N ILE A 45 2.64 7.47 1.14
CA ILE A 45 1.42 8.15 0.71
C ILE A 45 0.36 7.10 0.45
N PHE A 46 -0.75 7.16 1.17
CA PHE A 46 -1.89 6.29 1.02
C PHE A 46 -2.99 6.99 0.23
N THR A 47 -3.66 6.26 -0.65
CA THR A 47 -4.92 6.68 -1.24
C THR A 47 -6.00 5.64 -0.97
N VAL A 48 -7.22 6.09 -0.73
CA VAL A 48 -8.40 5.23 -0.61
C VAL A 48 -9.46 5.67 -1.60
N THR A 49 -10.21 4.72 -2.15
CA THR A 49 -11.40 5.06 -2.92
C THR A 49 -12.43 5.77 -2.04
N PRO A 50 -13.27 6.68 -2.61
CA PRO A 50 -14.21 7.48 -1.81
C PRO A 50 -15.26 6.69 -1.02
N ASP A 51 -15.45 5.41 -1.34
CA ASP A 51 -16.33 4.47 -0.65
C ASP A 51 -15.73 3.92 0.67
N LEU A 52 -14.46 4.25 0.98
CA LEU A 52 -13.81 3.95 2.26
C LEU A 52 -13.61 5.21 3.09
N ASN A 53 -14.33 5.31 4.19
CA ASN A 53 -14.27 6.45 5.12
C ASN A 53 -14.31 6.07 6.60
N ALA A 54 -14.23 4.76 6.92
CA ALA A 54 -14.34 4.27 8.29
C ALA A 54 -13.04 4.37 9.11
N ASP A 55 -11.86 4.40 8.47
CA ASP A 55 -10.56 4.59 9.14
C ASP A 55 -9.49 5.16 8.19
N PHE A 56 -8.39 5.66 8.75
CA PHE A 56 -7.21 6.12 8.02
C PHE A 56 -6.16 5.01 7.88
N PRO A 57 -5.73 4.61 6.67
CA PRO A 57 -4.67 3.60 6.50
C PRO A 57 -3.36 3.94 7.23
N ALA A 58 -3.02 5.22 7.37
CA ALA A 58 -1.85 5.66 8.12
C ALA A 58 -1.93 5.30 9.62
N SER A 59 -3.12 5.17 10.22
CA SER A 59 -3.28 4.69 11.60
C SER A 59 -2.77 3.26 11.73
N SER A 60 -3.03 2.44 10.71
CA SER A 60 -2.68 1.02 10.65
C SER A 60 -1.18 0.80 10.55
N ALA A 61 -0.48 1.67 9.81
CA ALA A 61 0.98 1.70 9.75
C ALA A 61 1.61 2.01 11.12
N ARG A 62 1.08 3.00 11.85
CA ARG A 62 1.56 3.33 13.20
C ARG A 62 1.39 2.17 14.19
N ALA A 63 0.32 1.39 14.05
CA ALA A 63 0.08 0.23 14.89
C ALA A 63 1.11 -0.90 14.69
N ILE A 64 1.86 -0.90 13.59
CA ILE A 64 2.91 -1.89 13.28
C ILE A 64 4.34 -1.32 13.33
N GLY A 65 4.56 -0.21 14.04
CA GLY A 65 5.93 0.28 14.26
C GLY A 65 6.38 1.44 13.37
N TRP A 66 5.50 2.06 12.59
CA TRP A 66 5.87 3.16 11.68
C TRP A 66 5.71 4.55 12.33
N GLN A 67 5.95 4.68 13.64
CA GLN A 67 5.66 5.91 14.39
C GLN A 67 6.49 7.11 13.93
N LEU A 68 7.70 6.87 13.44
CA LEU A 68 8.63 7.90 12.97
C LEU A 68 8.57 8.14 11.45
N VAL A 69 7.89 7.27 10.71
CA VAL A 69 7.78 7.38 9.25
C VAL A 69 6.77 8.48 8.91
N PRO A 70 7.10 9.44 8.03
CA PRO A 70 6.13 10.42 7.54
C PRO A 70 5.02 9.75 6.72
N LEU A 71 3.76 9.92 7.14
CA LEU A 71 2.59 9.30 6.50
C LEU A 71 1.59 10.35 6.04
N LEU A 72 1.04 10.20 4.84
CA LEU A 72 -0.02 11.05 4.30
C LEU A 72 -1.14 10.19 3.72
N CYS A 73 -2.41 10.55 3.98
CA CYS A 73 -3.57 9.95 3.32
C CYS A 73 -4.23 10.96 2.38
N SER A 74 -4.78 10.47 1.27
CA SER A 74 -5.60 11.23 0.34
C SER A 74 -6.74 10.37 -0.22
N THR A 75 -7.68 11.00 -0.91
CA THR A 75 -8.73 10.29 -1.64
C THR A 75 -8.28 10.02 -3.07
N GLU A 76 -8.50 8.80 -3.55
CA GLU A 76 -8.23 8.41 -4.92
C GLU A 76 -9.24 9.06 -5.89
N ILE A 77 -8.81 9.28 -7.13
CA ILE A 77 -9.70 9.80 -8.18
C ILE A 77 -10.93 8.88 -8.39
N PRO A 78 -12.18 9.41 -8.38
CA PRO A 78 -13.40 8.62 -8.49
C PRO A 78 -13.74 8.26 -9.94
N VAL A 79 -12.92 7.43 -10.58
CA VAL A 79 -13.16 6.98 -11.96
C VAL A 79 -14.34 5.99 -12.01
N PRO A 80 -15.39 6.23 -12.82
CA PRO A 80 -16.51 5.31 -12.94
C PRO A 80 -16.08 3.91 -13.36
N GLY A 81 -16.58 2.87 -12.67
CA GLY A 81 -16.23 1.47 -12.93
C GLY A 81 -14.84 1.05 -12.43
N ALA A 82 -14.09 1.93 -11.78
CA ALA A 82 -12.85 1.57 -11.12
C ALA A 82 -13.09 0.61 -9.94
N LEU A 83 -12.03 -0.11 -9.56
CA LEU A 83 -12.06 -1.08 -8.46
C LEU A 83 -12.50 -0.40 -7.14
N PRO A 84 -13.65 -0.80 -6.55
CA PRO A 84 -14.15 -0.23 -5.30
C PRO A 84 -13.37 -0.73 -4.08
N HIS A 85 -13.61 -0.10 -2.93
CA HIS A 85 -13.05 -0.47 -1.63
C HIS A 85 -11.54 -0.73 -1.63
N CYS A 86 -10.79 0.11 -2.35
CA CYS A 86 -9.38 -0.13 -2.62
C CYS A 86 -8.49 0.85 -1.86
N ILE A 87 -7.49 0.28 -1.18
CA ILE A 87 -6.45 1.01 -0.46
C ILE A 87 -5.16 0.87 -1.28
N ARG A 88 -4.50 1.98 -1.58
CA ARG A 88 -3.23 2.00 -2.30
C ARG A 88 -2.17 2.70 -1.46
N VAL A 89 -0.92 2.33 -1.69
CA VAL A 89 0.24 3.00 -1.11
C VAL A 89 1.31 3.24 -2.18
N LEU A 90 1.92 4.43 -2.11
CA LEU A 90 3.21 4.72 -2.70
C LEU A 90 4.21 4.92 -1.54
N LEU A 91 5.08 3.94 -1.38
CA LEU A 91 6.15 3.97 -0.38
C LEU A 91 7.43 4.49 -1.03
N HIS A 92 8.08 5.45 -0.38
CA HIS A 92 9.43 5.87 -0.71
C HIS A 92 10.40 5.22 0.27
N ALA A 93 11.35 4.45 -0.24
CA ALA A 93 12.36 3.79 0.57
C ALA A 93 13.77 4.03 0.01
N ASN A 94 14.74 4.13 0.91
CA ASN A 94 16.15 4.04 0.55
C ASN A 94 16.48 2.58 0.23
N SER A 95 16.98 2.34 -0.98
CA SER A 95 17.39 1.00 -1.42
C SER A 95 18.50 1.09 -2.46
N ASP A 96 19.32 0.05 -2.51
CA ASP A 96 20.36 -0.13 -3.54
C ASP A 96 19.87 -1.00 -4.71
N ARG A 97 18.69 -1.61 -4.59
CA ARG A 97 18.04 -2.36 -5.66
C ARG A 97 17.77 -1.45 -6.87
N CYS A 98 17.96 -1.97 -8.07
CA CYS A 98 17.55 -1.27 -9.29
C CYS A 98 16.02 -1.33 -9.48
N GLN A 99 15.48 -0.50 -10.37
CA GLN A 99 14.03 -0.36 -10.53
C GLN A 99 13.32 -1.68 -10.86
N ARG A 100 13.94 -2.53 -11.70
CA ARG A 100 13.39 -3.84 -12.10
C ARG A 100 13.39 -4.88 -10.97
N GLU A 101 14.14 -4.64 -9.89
CA GLU A 101 14.22 -5.55 -8.73
C GLU A 101 13.22 -5.17 -7.62
N ILE A 102 12.55 -4.02 -7.76
CA ILE A 102 11.52 -3.60 -6.82
C ILE A 102 10.28 -4.46 -7.02
N ARG A 103 9.85 -5.12 -5.94
CA ARG A 103 8.65 -5.94 -5.93
C ARG A 103 7.47 -5.06 -5.49
N HIS A 104 6.58 -4.79 -6.42
CA HIS A 104 5.31 -4.12 -6.13
C HIS A 104 4.26 -5.16 -5.71
N ILE A 105 3.42 -4.81 -4.74
CA ILE A 105 2.52 -5.77 -4.09
C ILE A 105 1.06 -5.44 -4.39
N PHE A 106 0.34 -6.38 -5.00
CA PHE A 106 -1.09 -6.25 -5.29
C PHE A 106 -1.79 -7.46 -4.71
N LEU A 107 -2.70 -7.23 -3.76
CA LEU A 107 -3.39 -8.29 -3.02
C LEU A 107 -4.87 -8.31 -3.35
N ARG A 108 -5.52 -9.45 -3.11
CA ARG A 108 -6.99 -9.60 -3.19
C ARG A 108 -7.52 -9.14 -4.54
N ASN A 109 -8.57 -8.32 -4.60
CA ASN A 109 -9.11 -7.84 -5.88
C ASN A 109 -8.21 -6.79 -6.55
N ALA A 110 -7.21 -6.23 -5.84
CA ALA A 110 -6.29 -5.27 -6.42
C ALA A 110 -5.28 -5.89 -7.41
N VAL A 111 -5.19 -7.22 -7.47
CA VAL A 111 -4.40 -7.94 -8.48
C VAL A 111 -4.77 -7.55 -9.91
N ILE A 112 -6.03 -7.20 -10.15
CA ILE A 112 -6.52 -6.81 -11.47
C ILE A 112 -5.88 -5.51 -11.97
N LEU A 113 -5.33 -4.67 -11.07
CA LEU A 113 -4.76 -3.37 -11.42
C LEU A 113 -3.42 -3.49 -12.15
N ARG A 114 -2.71 -4.61 -11.98
CA ARG A 114 -1.39 -4.87 -12.57
C ARG A 114 -1.20 -6.35 -12.89
N LYS A 115 -2.08 -6.88 -13.76
CA LYS A 115 -1.94 -8.26 -14.27
C LYS A 115 -0.56 -8.52 -14.88
N ASP A 116 0.00 -7.50 -15.54
CA ASP A 116 1.33 -7.50 -16.14
C ASP A 116 2.48 -7.73 -15.14
N LEU A 117 2.28 -7.49 -13.84
CA LEU A 117 3.30 -7.77 -12.80
C LEU A 117 3.09 -9.11 -12.09
N ILE A 118 1.92 -9.70 -12.22
CA ILE A 118 1.55 -10.95 -11.53
C ILE A 118 1.77 -12.13 -12.48
N ASP A 119 1.45 -11.95 -13.76
CA ASP A 119 1.63 -12.96 -14.80
C ASP A 119 3.09 -13.01 -15.35
N ALA A 120 4.00 -12.22 -14.77
CA ALA A 120 5.39 -12.11 -15.20
C ALA A 120 6.37 -13.04 -14.47
N ASP A 121 5.86 -13.96 -13.63
CA ASP A 121 6.61 -15.05 -13.00
C ASP A 121 6.30 -16.41 -13.67
#